data_AF-A0A534SVL1-F1
#
_entry.id   AF-A0A534SVL1-F1
#
_cell.length_a   1.000
_cell.length_b   1.000
_cell.length_c   1.000
_cell.angle_alpha   90.00
_cell.angle_beta   90.00
_cell.angle_gamma   90.00
#
_symmetry.space_group_name_H-M   'P 1'
#
loop_
_entity.id
_entity.type
_entity.pdbx_description
1 polymer ?
#
loop_
_entity_poly.entity_id
_entity_poly.type
_entity_poly.pdbx_seq_one_letter_code
_entity_poly.pdbx_strand_id
1 'polypeptide(L)'
;MAAPEPPPGRGRVRDVFLRLLGVIFLAAFLSLLVQVRLLFGRDGLLPAAAYLDAVRAHGVLAVPTLFWLDASDRALVGLGIAGAVLSFGLILNVAPRWCLLALWALYLSFVSVGQDFLSFQWDNLLLEAAFFTLFVTPGGLRPQRAPPPHPIGVFLMLWLVFRMNFESGAAKLLTGDPTWRDLSAMETYYETAPLPTWVGWYAHHLPAWAQRLSAAYTLLVELVLTPLVWGPRRVRRVVFVAMAAMQATILLTANYGFFNYLSVALALFILDDRDLDCLAARLGRPLRPSPPRVPSRVRTVLL
;
A
#
# COMPACT_ATOMS: atom_id res chain seq x y z
N MET A 1 10.12 39.12 9.38
CA MET A 1 9.90 38.03 8.41
C MET A 1 10.09 36.72 9.15
N ALA A 2 9.01 35.98 9.47
CA ALA A 2 9.12 34.72 10.20
C ALA A 2 9.92 33.72 9.36
N ALA A 3 10.94 33.09 9.95
CA ALA A 3 11.71 32.05 9.27
C ALA A 3 10.76 30.95 8.77
N PRO A 4 10.95 30.41 7.55
CA PRO A 4 10.10 29.33 7.05
C PRO A 4 10.14 28.16 8.02
N GLU A 5 8.97 27.68 8.47
CA GLU A 5 8.89 26.52 9.34
C GLU A 5 9.64 25.36 8.68
N PRO A 6 10.51 24.66 9.42
CA PRO A 6 11.25 23.55 8.86
C PRO A 6 10.25 22.47 8.39
N PRO A 7 10.55 21.76 7.27
CA PRO A 7 9.62 20.82 6.67
C PRO A 7 9.15 19.78 7.70
N PRO A 8 7.86 19.39 7.72
CA PRO A 8 7.31 18.54 8.76
C PRO A 8 8.03 17.19 8.82
N GLY A 9 8.35 16.73 10.03
CA GLY A 9 8.95 15.41 10.24
C GLY A 9 7.95 14.33 9.86
N ARG A 10 8.42 13.26 9.21
CA ARG A 10 7.63 12.06 8.89
C ARG A 10 8.33 10.77 9.36
N GLY A 11 9.21 10.89 10.35
CA GLY A 11 9.97 9.75 10.86
C GLY A 11 9.04 8.72 11.52
N ARG A 12 8.11 9.20 12.36
CA ARG A 12 7.15 8.32 13.04
C ARG A 12 6.10 7.78 12.08
N VAL A 13 5.62 8.61 11.16
CA VAL A 13 4.72 8.18 10.08
C VAL A 13 5.33 7.02 9.30
N ARG A 14 6.59 7.17 8.86
CA ARG A 14 7.34 6.09 8.21
C ARG A 14 7.43 4.85 9.09
N ASP A 15 7.79 4.99 10.36
CA ASP A 15 8.01 3.83 11.23
C ASP A 15 6.71 3.05 11.49
N VAL A 16 5.58 3.74 11.64
CA VAL A 16 4.26 3.10 11.72
C VAL A 16 3.93 2.41 10.40
N PHE A 17 4.13 3.10 9.28
CA PHE A 17 3.88 2.56 7.95
C PHE A 17 4.69 1.29 7.67
N LEU A 18 6.00 1.26 7.99
CA LEU A 18 6.84 0.08 7.79
C LEU A 18 6.30 -1.15 8.53
N ARG A 19 5.80 -0.97 9.76
CA ARG A 19 5.20 -2.05 10.52
C ARG A 19 3.92 -2.56 9.88
N LEU A 20 3.05 -1.64 9.44
CA LEU A 20 1.82 -1.99 8.74
C LEU A 20 2.10 -2.70 7.41
N LEU A 21 3.09 -2.22 6.65
CA LEU A 21 3.53 -2.86 5.41
C LEU A 21 4.06 -4.27 5.69
N GLY A 22 4.80 -4.47 6.79
CA GLY A 22 5.20 -5.80 7.25
C GLY A 22 4.01 -6.70 7.59
N VAL A 23 2.97 -6.19 8.25
CA VAL A 23 1.73 -6.96 8.51
C VAL A 23 1.02 -7.32 7.21
N ILE A 24 0.97 -6.40 6.24
CA ILE A 24 0.37 -6.62 4.92
C ILE A 24 1.13 -7.71 4.16
N PHE A 25 2.46 -7.64 4.09
CA PHE A 25 3.27 -8.71 3.48
C PHE A 25 3.07 -10.04 4.20
N LEU A 26 3.02 -10.04 5.53
CA LEU A 26 2.77 -11.25 6.30
C LEU A 26 1.43 -11.88 5.90
N ALA A 27 0.36 -11.09 5.84
CA ALA A 27 -0.95 -11.56 5.41
C ALA A 27 -0.92 -12.10 3.97
N ALA A 28 -0.25 -11.40 3.05
CA ALA A 28 -0.11 -11.82 1.65
C ALA A 28 0.65 -13.15 1.52
N PHE A 29 1.79 -13.29 2.19
CA PHE A 29 2.58 -14.54 2.17
C PHE A 29 1.88 -15.70 2.87
N LEU A 30 1.20 -15.46 3.99
CA LEU A 30 0.43 -16.52 4.68
C LEU A 30 -0.75 -16.99 3.84
N SER A 31 -1.49 -16.06 3.22
CA SER A 31 -2.57 -16.40 2.28
C SER A 31 -2.02 -17.22 1.11
N LEU A 32 -0.92 -16.75 0.51
CA LEU A 32 -0.26 -17.43 -0.60
C LEU A 32 0.22 -18.84 -0.21
N LEU A 33 0.81 -19.03 0.97
CA LEU A 33 1.32 -20.33 1.43
C LEU A 33 0.25 -21.42 1.50
N VAL A 34 -1.00 -21.05 1.80
CA VAL A 34 -2.12 -21.99 1.85
C VAL A 34 -2.48 -22.50 0.45
N GLN A 35 -2.28 -21.68 -0.58
CA GLN A 35 -2.71 -21.96 -1.96
C GLN A 35 -1.56 -22.27 -2.94
N VAL A 36 -0.31 -21.97 -2.58
CA VAL A 36 0.83 -21.94 -3.54
C VAL A 36 1.04 -23.25 -4.29
N ARG A 37 0.85 -24.40 -3.63
CA ARG A 37 0.98 -25.72 -4.28
C ARG A 37 -0.16 -25.99 -5.24
N LEU A 38 -1.38 -25.64 -4.86
CA LEU A 38 -2.56 -25.82 -5.69
C LEU A 38 -2.52 -24.92 -6.93
N LEU A 39 -2.01 -23.69 -6.78
CA LEU A 39 -1.96 -22.75 -7.88
C LEU A 39 -0.74 -23.00 -8.79
N PHE A 40 0.46 -23.08 -8.20
CA PHE A 40 1.72 -22.97 -8.94
C PHE A 40 2.63 -24.19 -8.84
N GLY A 41 2.26 -25.16 -8.00
CA GLY A 41 3.01 -26.41 -7.86
C GLY A 41 3.03 -27.23 -9.14
N ARG A 42 3.82 -28.31 -9.14
CA ARG A 42 3.98 -29.20 -10.30
C ARG A 42 2.65 -29.71 -10.85
N ASP A 43 1.74 -30.09 -9.97
CA ASP A 43 0.39 -30.58 -10.30
C ASP A 43 -0.69 -29.51 -10.06
N GLY A 44 -0.27 -28.23 -10.01
CA GLY A 44 -1.15 -27.09 -9.79
C GLY A 44 -1.90 -26.66 -11.05
N LEU A 45 -2.80 -25.68 -10.88
CA LEU A 45 -3.62 -25.14 -11.97
C LEU A 45 -2.79 -24.45 -13.06
N LEU A 46 -1.78 -23.68 -12.65
CA LEU A 46 -0.86 -22.94 -13.51
C LEU A 46 0.59 -23.17 -13.04
N PRO A 47 1.20 -24.34 -13.34
CA PRO A 47 2.51 -24.71 -12.82
C PRO A 47 3.62 -23.70 -13.19
N ALA A 48 4.33 -23.20 -12.19
CA ALA A 48 5.36 -22.17 -12.39
C ALA A 48 6.53 -22.66 -13.28
N ALA A 49 6.95 -23.92 -13.10
CA ALA A 49 8.02 -24.50 -13.90
C ALA A 49 7.67 -24.58 -15.39
N ALA A 50 6.44 -25.02 -15.71
CA ALA A 50 5.96 -25.11 -17.08
C ALA A 50 5.88 -23.73 -17.75
N TYR A 51 5.42 -22.72 -17.00
CA TYR A 51 5.41 -21.34 -17.47
C TYR A 51 6.82 -20.81 -17.77
N LEU A 52 7.76 -21.01 -16.85
CA LEU A 52 9.14 -20.57 -17.03
C LEU A 52 9.82 -21.25 -18.23
N ASP A 53 9.55 -22.53 -18.47
CA ASP A 53 10.07 -23.21 -19.65
C ASP A 53 9.46 -22.67 -20.95
N ALA A 54 8.16 -22.34 -20.96
CA ALA A 54 7.49 -21.76 -22.12
C ALA A 54 8.03 -20.35 -22.47
N VAL A 55 8.35 -19.54 -21.47
CA VAL A 55 8.83 -18.16 -21.67
C VAL A 55 10.36 -18.05 -21.74
N ARG A 56 11.10 -19.15 -21.54
CA ARG A 56 12.57 -19.18 -21.54
C ARG A 56 13.20 -18.54 -22.77
N ALA A 57 12.59 -18.71 -23.94
CA ALA A 57 13.06 -18.13 -25.19
C ALA A 57 13.04 -16.58 -25.21
N HIS A 58 12.21 -15.94 -24.38
CA HIS A 58 12.12 -14.49 -24.25
C HIS A 58 13.20 -13.90 -23.32
N GLY A 59 14.02 -14.77 -22.69
CA GLY A 59 15.12 -14.39 -21.82
C GLY A 59 14.71 -14.19 -20.36
N VAL A 60 15.67 -14.40 -19.45
CA VAL A 60 15.45 -14.36 -17.99
C VAL A 60 15.01 -12.99 -17.46
N LEU A 61 15.34 -11.92 -18.19
CA LEU A 61 14.97 -10.55 -17.81
C LEU A 61 13.51 -10.23 -18.15
N ALA A 62 12.86 -10.99 -19.04
CA ALA A 62 11.45 -10.82 -19.37
C ALA A 62 10.54 -11.25 -18.20
N VAL A 63 11.00 -12.19 -17.38
CA VAL A 63 10.29 -12.67 -16.19
C VAL A 63 11.24 -12.61 -15.00
N PRO A 64 11.34 -11.45 -14.32
CA PRO A 64 12.28 -11.28 -13.20
C PRO A 64 11.81 -12.09 -11.99
N THR A 65 12.39 -13.27 -11.78
CA THR A 65 12.03 -14.16 -10.68
C THR A 65 13.21 -14.96 -10.15
N LEU A 66 13.19 -15.30 -8.86
CA LEU A 66 14.13 -16.24 -8.25
C LEU A 66 13.84 -17.70 -8.65
N PHE A 67 12.63 -17.99 -9.15
CA PHE A 67 12.23 -19.34 -9.55
C PHE A 67 12.95 -19.87 -10.80
N TRP A 68 13.76 -19.05 -11.49
CA TRP A 68 14.71 -19.54 -12.48
C TRP A 68 15.76 -20.49 -11.90
N LEU A 69 16.06 -20.36 -10.60
CA LEU A 69 17.03 -21.22 -9.89
C LEU A 69 16.42 -22.56 -9.51
N ASP A 70 15.21 -22.54 -8.96
CA ASP A 70 14.42 -23.72 -8.61
C ASP A 70 12.95 -23.33 -8.52
N ALA A 71 12.10 -23.96 -9.34
CA ALA A 71 10.65 -23.79 -9.35
C ALA A 71 9.90 -24.99 -8.74
N SER A 72 10.59 -25.82 -7.95
CA SER A 72 9.98 -26.96 -7.27
C SER A 72 8.96 -26.54 -6.20
N ASP A 73 8.03 -27.43 -5.85
CA ASP A 73 7.07 -27.23 -4.76
C ASP A 73 7.75 -26.90 -3.42
N ARG A 74 8.96 -27.41 -3.20
CA ARG A 74 9.76 -27.10 -2.01
C ARG A 74 10.28 -25.67 -2.04
N ALA A 75 10.78 -25.21 -3.19
CA ALA A 75 11.21 -23.83 -3.38
C ALA A 75 10.04 -22.84 -3.24
N LEU A 76 8.90 -23.14 -3.86
CA LEU A 76 7.67 -22.34 -3.75
C LEU A 76 7.26 -22.15 -2.28
N VAL A 77 7.16 -23.23 -1.51
CA VAL A 77 6.83 -23.14 -0.08
C VAL A 77 7.95 -22.47 0.72
N GLY A 78 9.22 -22.80 0.44
CA GLY A 78 10.38 -22.24 1.13
C GLY A 78 10.48 -20.72 1.00
N LEU A 79 10.32 -20.19 -0.21
CA LEU A 79 10.33 -18.74 -0.46
C LEU A 79 9.10 -18.05 0.16
N GLY A 80 7.94 -18.70 0.19
CA GLY A 80 6.76 -18.19 0.89
C GLY A 80 6.98 -18.07 2.40
N ILE A 81 7.58 -19.09 3.03
CA ILE A 81 7.94 -19.08 4.46
C ILE A 81 8.99 -18.00 4.73
N ALA A 82 10.01 -17.89 3.88
CA ALA A 82 11.03 -16.84 3.99
C ALA A 82 10.39 -15.44 3.95
N GLY A 83 9.42 -15.23 3.04
CA GLY A 83 8.63 -14.00 2.97
C GLY A 83 7.87 -13.71 4.27
N ALA A 84 7.21 -14.70 4.85
CA ALA A 84 6.53 -14.55 6.14
C ALA A 84 7.51 -14.18 7.29
N VAL A 85 8.66 -14.84 7.38
CA VAL A 85 9.68 -14.55 8.40
C VAL A 85 10.27 -13.14 8.24
N LEU A 86 10.59 -12.74 7.01
CA LEU A 86 11.09 -11.38 6.72
C LEU A 86 10.04 -10.31 7.03
N SER A 87 8.76 -10.63 6.86
CA SER A 87 7.65 -9.75 7.23
C SER A 87 7.63 -9.48 8.73
N PHE A 88 7.84 -10.51 9.57
CA PHE A 88 8.06 -10.33 11.01
C PHE A 88 9.29 -9.46 11.31
N GLY A 89 10.39 -9.67 10.58
CA GLY A 89 11.58 -8.82 10.68
C GLY A 89 11.26 -7.34 10.46
N LEU A 90 10.47 -7.03 9.43
CA LEU A 90 10.02 -5.67 9.13
C LEU A 90 9.09 -5.10 10.21
N ILE A 91 8.13 -5.89 10.72
CA ILE A 91 7.24 -5.51 11.83
C ILE A 91 8.05 -5.15 13.09
N LEU A 92 9.09 -5.92 13.38
CA LEU A 92 9.97 -5.73 14.53
C LEU A 92 11.07 -4.67 14.29
N ASN A 93 11.09 -4.04 13.12
CA ASN A 93 12.11 -3.06 12.71
C ASN A 93 13.54 -3.63 12.79
N VAL A 94 13.69 -4.92 12.47
CA VAL A 94 14.98 -5.60 12.34
C VAL A 94 15.43 -5.50 10.88
N ALA A 95 16.56 -4.84 10.65
CA ALA A 95 17.16 -4.60 9.35
C ALA A 95 16.14 -4.14 8.29
N PRO A 96 15.29 -3.12 8.56
CA PRO A 96 14.08 -2.85 7.79
C PRO A 96 14.34 -2.65 6.29
N ARG A 97 15.45 -2.01 5.91
CA ARG A 97 15.83 -1.83 4.49
C ARG A 97 16.11 -3.15 3.78
N TRP A 98 16.81 -4.08 4.44
CA TRP A 98 17.14 -5.38 3.88
C TRP A 98 15.93 -6.31 3.86
N CYS A 99 15.13 -6.31 4.94
CA CYS A 99 13.86 -7.04 4.96
C CYS A 99 12.94 -6.57 3.84
N LEU A 100 12.78 -5.25 3.66
CA LEU A 100 11.93 -4.71 2.60
C LEU A 100 12.43 -5.04 1.19
N LEU A 101 13.75 -4.95 0.94
CA LEU A 101 14.33 -5.32 -0.34
C LEU A 101 14.11 -6.82 -0.66
N ALA A 102 14.33 -7.68 0.34
CA ALA A 102 14.11 -9.11 0.19
C ALA A 102 12.63 -9.45 0.01
N LEU A 103 11.72 -8.83 0.78
CA LEU A 103 10.27 -8.97 0.61
C LEU A 103 9.83 -8.58 -0.79
N TRP A 104 10.32 -7.45 -1.30
CA TRP A 104 10.03 -7.00 -2.66
C TRP A 104 10.49 -8.02 -3.69
N ALA A 105 11.73 -8.52 -3.60
CA ALA A 105 12.26 -9.49 -4.55
C ALA A 105 11.52 -10.84 -4.50
N LEU A 106 11.18 -11.32 -3.30
CA LEU A 106 10.41 -12.55 -3.11
C LEU A 106 9.00 -12.40 -3.66
N TYR A 107 8.31 -11.31 -3.35
CA TYR A 107 6.95 -11.09 -3.83
C TYR A 107 6.92 -10.89 -5.35
N LEU A 108 7.90 -10.16 -5.91
CA LEU A 108 8.06 -10.01 -7.36
C LEU A 108 8.26 -11.36 -8.04
N SER A 109 9.01 -12.26 -7.40
CA SER A 109 9.23 -13.61 -7.92
C SER A 109 7.94 -14.39 -8.04
N PHE A 110 7.04 -14.28 -7.06
CA PHE A 110 5.70 -14.90 -7.12
C PHE A 110 4.80 -14.22 -8.14
N VAL A 111 4.71 -12.89 -8.14
CA VAL A 111 3.89 -12.13 -9.11
C VAL A 111 4.30 -12.46 -10.55
N SER A 112 5.60 -12.57 -10.80
CA SER A 112 6.15 -12.84 -12.14
C SER A 112 5.80 -14.23 -12.68
N VAL A 113 5.57 -15.24 -11.82
CA VAL A 113 5.14 -16.59 -12.23
C VAL A 113 3.65 -16.86 -11.97
N GLY A 114 2.98 -15.94 -11.28
CA GLY A 114 1.64 -16.12 -10.75
C GLY A 114 0.51 -16.00 -11.77
N GLN A 115 0.83 -15.57 -12.99
CA GLN A 115 -0.09 -15.52 -14.14
C GLN A 115 -1.44 -14.90 -13.74
N ASP A 116 -2.55 -15.55 -14.04
CA ASP A 116 -3.90 -15.04 -13.78
C ASP A 116 -4.20 -14.82 -12.28
N PHE A 117 -3.53 -15.56 -11.39
CA PHE A 117 -3.81 -15.50 -9.95
C PHE A 117 -3.14 -14.34 -9.22
N LEU A 118 -2.07 -13.76 -9.79
CA LEU A 118 -1.34 -12.60 -9.21
C LEU A 118 -1.19 -11.43 -10.19
N SER A 119 -1.99 -11.38 -11.26
CA SER A 119 -2.01 -10.29 -12.24
C SER A 119 -2.87 -9.09 -11.81
N PHE A 120 -3.49 -9.15 -10.64
CA PHE A 120 -4.38 -8.11 -10.14
C PHE A 120 -3.63 -6.84 -9.71
N GLN A 121 -4.33 -5.70 -9.77
CA GLN A 121 -3.75 -4.37 -9.53
C GLN A 121 -3.20 -4.22 -8.11
N TRP A 122 -3.75 -4.93 -7.12
CA TRP A 122 -3.28 -4.85 -5.73
C TRP A 122 -1.89 -5.47 -5.53
N ASP A 123 -1.53 -6.50 -6.30
CA ASP A 123 -0.20 -7.13 -6.24
C ASP A 123 0.86 -6.18 -6.80
N ASN A 124 0.56 -5.54 -7.92
CA ASN A 124 1.40 -4.49 -8.50
C ASN A 124 1.55 -3.30 -7.55
N LEU A 125 0.45 -2.86 -6.91
CA LEU A 125 0.49 -1.77 -5.93
C LEU A 125 1.36 -2.14 -4.72
N LEU A 126 1.33 -3.38 -4.23
CA LEU A 126 2.17 -3.81 -3.11
C LEU A 126 3.67 -3.77 -3.49
N LEU A 127 4.02 -4.19 -4.71
CA LEU A 127 5.38 -4.09 -5.24
C LEU A 127 5.84 -2.64 -5.40
N GLU A 128 5.00 -1.78 -5.98
CA GLU A 128 5.29 -0.35 -6.12
C GLU A 128 5.44 0.33 -4.75
N ALA A 129 4.54 0.05 -3.82
CA ALA A 129 4.59 0.56 -2.46
C ALA A 129 5.89 0.15 -1.77
N ALA A 130 6.27 -1.13 -1.84
CA ALA A 130 7.51 -1.60 -1.25
C ALA A 130 8.75 -0.96 -1.90
N PHE A 131 8.76 -0.81 -3.22
CA PHE A 131 9.85 -0.15 -3.94
C PHE A 131 9.99 1.32 -3.54
N PHE A 132 8.91 2.10 -3.55
CA PHE A 132 8.96 3.51 -3.12
C PHE A 132 9.32 3.67 -1.64
N THR A 133 8.90 2.70 -0.82
CA THR A 133 9.21 2.70 0.61
C THR A 133 10.71 2.53 0.86
N LEU A 134 11.48 1.91 -0.04
CA LEU A 134 12.94 1.84 0.08
C LEU A 134 13.61 3.23 0.15
N PHE A 135 13.02 4.25 -0.46
CA PHE A 135 13.57 5.62 -0.45
C PHE A 135 13.33 6.38 0.87
N VAL A 136 12.39 5.91 1.69
CA VAL A 136 12.12 6.47 3.02
C VAL A 136 12.68 5.57 4.13
N THR A 137 12.97 4.30 3.85
CA THR A 137 13.40 3.30 4.83
C THR A 137 14.85 3.52 5.30
N PRO A 138 15.09 3.68 6.61
CA PRO A 138 16.44 3.83 7.14
C PRO A 138 17.27 2.55 7.03
N GLY A 139 18.58 2.71 6.86
CA GLY A 139 19.54 1.61 6.96
C GLY A 139 19.85 1.21 8.41
N GLY A 140 20.59 0.11 8.56
CA GLY A 140 21.05 -0.42 9.85
C GLY A 140 20.18 -1.55 10.41
N LEU A 141 20.72 -2.30 11.38
CA LEU A 141 20.07 -3.48 11.95
C LEU A 141 18.87 -3.16 12.85
N ARG A 142 18.93 -2.08 13.63
CA ARG A 142 17.81 -1.60 14.47
C ARG A 142 17.85 -0.07 14.54
N PRO A 143 17.29 0.64 13.56
CA PRO A 143 17.36 2.10 13.52
C PRO A 143 16.48 2.70 14.61
N GLN A 144 17.09 3.20 15.69
CA GLN A 144 16.40 3.85 16.82
C GLN A 144 16.31 5.37 16.68
N ARG A 145 17.23 5.99 15.91
CA ARG A 145 17.33 7.44 15.69
C ARG A 145 17.55 7.76 14.21
N ALA A 146 16.75 7.13 13.36
CA ALA A 146 16.83 7.36 11.93
C ALA A 146 16.55 8.84 11.59
N PRO A 147 17.29 9.43 10.64
CA PRO A 147 16.98 10.77 10.15
C PRO A 147 15.56 10.81 9.56
N PRO A 148 14.96 12.01 9.45
CA PRO A 148 13.71 12.18 8.74
C PRO A 148 13.84 11.66 7.29
N PRO A 149 12.76 11.11 6.71
CA PRO A 149 12.80 10.61 5.34
C PRO A 149 13.15 11.73 4.35
N HIS A 150 13.88 11.38 3.29
CA HIS A 150 14.25 12.33 2.25
C HIS A 150 12.99 12.89 1.56
N PRO A 151 12.94 14.19 1.22
CA PRO A 151 11.76 14.80 0.59
C PRO A 151 11.29 14.10 -0.69
N ILE A 152 12.21 13.62 -1.53
CA ILE A 152 11.88 12.85 -2.74
C ILE A 152 11.16 11.54 -2.37
N GLY A 153 11.62 10.82 -1.35
CA GLY A 153 10.94 9.60 -0.89
C GLY A 153 9.54 9.90 -0.39
N VAL A 154 9.36 10.99 0.37
CA VAL A 154 8.02 11.45 0.80
C VAL A 154 7.14 11.81 -0.40
N PHE A 155 7.70 12.50 -1.40
CA PHE A 155 6.99 12.82 -2.63
C PHE A 155 6.52 11.56 -3.37
N LEU A 156 7.38 10.55 -3.52
CA LEU A 156 7.01 9.27 -4.16
C LEU A 156 5.88 8.56 -3.41
N MET A 157 5.91 8.55 -2.08
CA MET A 157 4.82 7.96 -1.28
C MET A 157 3.50 8.73 -1.48
N LEU A 158 3.54 10.07 -1.47
CA LEU A 158 2.36 10.90 -1.74
C LEU A 158 1.87 10.77 -3.19
N TRP A 159 2.80 10.66 -4.14
CA TRP A 159 2.50 10.38 -5.54
C TRP A 159 1.78 9.05 -5.70
N LEU A 160 2.21 8.00 -5.00
CA LEU A 160 1.53 6.71 -5.05
C LEU A 160 0.10 6.78 -4.49
N VAL A 161 -0.10 7.49 -3.37
CA VAL A 161 -1.44 7.77 -2.82
C VAL A 161 -2.29 8.53 -3.83
N PHE A 162 -1.74 9.56 -4.45
CA PHE A 162 -2.43 10.34 -5.47
C PHE A 162 -2.80 9.46 -6.66
N ARG A 163 -1.81 8.81 -7.27
CA ARG A 163 -1.97 7.99 -8.48
C ARG A 163 -3.03 6.93 -8.26
N MET A 164 -2.93 6.16 -7.17
CA MET A 164 -3.87 5.08 -6.86
C MET A 164 -5.32 5.58 -6.80
N ASN A 165 -5.58 6.66 -6.04
CA ASN A 165 -6.95 7.16 -5.87
C ASN A 165 -7.44 7.90 -7.12
N PHE A 166 -6.57 8.70 -7.75
CA PHE A 166 -6.94 9.49 -8.91
C PHE A 166 -7.17 8.62 -10.14
N GLU A 167 -6.34 7.61 -10.40
CA GLU A 167 -6.56 6.64 -11.49
C GLU A 167 -7.84 5.83 -11.25
N SER A 168 -8.13 5.45 -9.99
CA SER A 168 -9.38 4.79 -9.62
C SER A 168 -10.62 5.65 -9.93
N GLY A 169 -10.58 6.94 -9.61
CA GLY A 169 -11.67 7.88 -9.92
C GLY A 169 -11.76 8.21 -11.41
N ALA A 170 -10.61 8.36 -12.09
CA ALA A 170 -10.56 8.68 -13.50
C ALA A 170 -11.10 7.52 -14.34
N ALA A 171 -10.73 6.27 -14.01
CA ALA A 171 -11.24 5.08 -14.67
C ALA A 171 -12.77 5.01 -14.63
N LYS A 172 -13.41 5.39 -13.51
CA LYS A 172 -14.87 5.43 -13.38
C LYS A 172 -15.55 6.34 -14.40
N LEU A 173 -14.91 7.44 -14.79
CA LEU A 173 -15.44 8.39 -15.77
C LEU A 173 -14.99 8.07 -17.21
N LEU A 174 -13.76 7.57 -17.37
CA LEU A 174 -13.13 7.34 -18.67
C LEU A 174 -13.57 6.03 -19.33
N THR A 175 -13.95 5.01 -18.55
CA THR A 175 -14.44 3.73 -19.08
C THR A 175 -15.79 3.85 -19.81
N GLY A 176 -16.49 4.98 -19.68
CA GLY A 176 -17.72 5.25 -20.43
C GLY A 176 -19.00 4.75 -19.77
N ASP A 177 -18.91 4.13 -18.59
CA ASP A 177 -20.07 3.72 -17.79
C ASP A 177 -20.93 4.95 -17.40
N PRO A 178 -22.22 5.01 -17.80
CA PRO A 178 -23.09 6.13 -17.48
C PRO A 178 -23.42 6.22 -15.98
N THR A 179 -23.36 5.11 -15.24
CA THR A 179 -23.82 5.04 -13.84
C THR A 179 -22.98 5.89 -12.89
N TRP A 180 -21.71 6.14 -13.21
CA TRP A 180 -20.87 7.06 -12.45
C TRP A 180 -21.20 8.53 -12.72
N ARG A 181 -21.76 8.85 -13.90
CA ARG A 181 -22.17 10.22 -14.25
C ARG A 181 -23.53 10.59 -13.68
N ASP A 182 -24.47 9.65 -13.66
CA ASP A 182 -25.79 9.85 -13.06
C ASP A 182 -25.85 9.49 -11.55
N LEU A 183 -24.71 9.04 -10.99
CA LEU A 183 -24.50 8.67 -9.59
C LEU A 183 -25.27 7.41 -9.14
N SER A 184 -25.78 6.60 -10.07
CA SER A 184 -26.46 5.32 -9.77
C SER A 184 -25.49 4.14 -9.57
N ALA A 185 -24.18 4.30 -9.80
CA ALA A 185 -23.20 3.20 -9.76
C ALA A 185 -23.23 2.37 -8.46
N MET A 186 -23.55 3.00 -7.33
CA MET A 186 -23.59 2.31 -6.04
C MET A 186 -24.84 1.43 -5.85
N GLU A 187 -25.85 1.53 -6.72
CA GLU A 187 -27.04 0.68 -6.67
C GLU A 187 -26.69 -0.80 -6.97
N THR A 188 -25.78 -1.05 -7.91
CA THR A 188 -25.30 -2.39 -8.30
C THR A 188 -23.95 -2.76 -7.70
N TYR A 189 -23.20 -1.79 -7.19
CA TYR A 189 -21.86 -2.01 -6.63
C TYR A 189 -21.83 -3.11 -5.55
N TYR A 190 -22.77 -3.10 -4.61
CA TYR A 190 -22.75 -4.06 -3.49
C TYR A 190 -23.06 -5.50 -3.91
N GLU A 191 -23.69 -5.71 -5.06
CA GLU A 191 -23.93 -7.05 -5.63
C GLU A 191 -22.67 -7.60 -6.31
N THR A 192 -21.84 -6.72 -6.85
CA THR A 192 -20.69 -7.06 -7.70
C THR A 192 -19.34 -6.84 -7.01
N ALA A 193 -19.34 -6.28 -5.80
CA ALA A 193 -18.15 -6.08 -5.00
C ALA A 193 -17.46 -7.43 -4.68
N PRO A 194 -16.13 -7.50 -4.64
CA PRO A 194 -15.41 -8.70 -4.22
C PRO A 194 -15.77 -9.10 -2.80
N LEU A 195 -16.16 -10.38 -2.64
CA LEU A 195 -16.47 -11.01 -1.35
C LEU A 195 -17.32 -10.09 -0.46
N PRO A 196 -18.56 -9.77 -0.86
CA PRO A 196 -19.40 -8.82 -0.14
C PRO A 196 -19.66 -9.34 1.28
N THR A 197 -19.67 -8.43 2.26
CA THR A 197 -19.93 -8.79 3.64
C THR A 197 -21.44 -8.78 3.91
N TRP A 198 -21.83 -9.33 5.06
CA TRP A 198 -23.20 -9.21 5.56
C TRP A 198 -23.65 -7.75 5.77
N VAL A 199 -22.73 -6.82 6.04
CA VAL A 199 -23.04 -5.37 6.10
C VAL A 199 -23.30 -4.80 4.70
N GLY A 200 -22.58 -5.29 3.69
CA GLY A 200 -22.81 -4.96 2.28
C GLY A 200 -24.24 -5.24 1.83
N TRP A 201 -24.86 -6.32 2.34
CA TRP A 201 -26.28 -6.62 2.09
C TRP A 201 -27.21 -5.52 2.59
N TYR A 202 -27.00 -5.01 3.82
CA TYR A 202 -27.80 -3.88 4.33
C TYR A 202 -27.52 -2.59 3.57
N ALA A 203 -26.26 -2.35 3.18
CA ALA A 203 -25.87 -1.18 2.40
C ALA A 203 -26.52 -1.18 1.01
N HIS A 204 -26.68 -2.35 0.38
CA HIS A 204 -27.37 -2.51 -0.90
C HIS A 204 -28.83 -2.04 -0.81
N HIS A 205 -29.53 -2.36 0.29
CA HIS A 205 -30.93 -1.99 0.48
C HIS A 205 -31.18 -0.55 0.96
N LEU A 206 -30.13 0.28 1.06
CA LEU A 206 -30.32 1.70 1.32
C LEU A 206 -31.05 2.39 0.17
N PRO A 207 -31.86 3.42 0.45
CA PRO A 207 -32.62 4.14 -0.59
C PRO A 207 -31.69 4.81 -1.61
N ALA A 208 -32.18 5.00 -2.84
CA ALA A 208 -31.38 5.51 -3.97
C ALA A 208 -30.63 6.82 -3.68
N TRP A 209 -31.19 7.71 -2.85
CA TRP A 209 -30.49 8.95 -2.46
C TRP A 209 -29.18 8.67 -1.72
N ALA A 210 -29.12 7.63 -0.89
CA ALA A 210 -27.92 7.24 -0.16
C ALA A 210 -26.87 6.63 -1.11
N GLN A 211 -27.32 5.90 -2.14
CA GLN A 211 -26.43 5.37 -3.19
C GLN A 211 -25.82 6.50 -4.00
N ARG A 212 -26.61 7.49 -4.41
CA ARG A 212 -26.13 8.68 -5.10
C ARG A 212 -25.13 9.49 -4.27
N LEU A 213 -25.39 9.65 -2.96
CA LEU A 213 -24.44 10.29 -2.06
C LEU A 213 -23.14 9.49 -1.94
N SER A 214 -23.21 8.16 -1.89
CA SER A 214 -22.04 7.29 -1.83
C SER A 214 -21.21 7.39 -3.12
N ALA A 215 -21.86 7.40 -4.29
CA ALA A 215 -21.19 7.59 -5.59
C ALA A 215 -20.52 8.97 -5.68
N ALA A 216 -21.23 10.02 -5.29
CA ALA A 216 -20.70 11.38 -5.26
C ALA A 216 -19.52 11.52 -4.30
N TYR A 217 -19.60 10.89 -3.12
CA TYR A 217 -18.53 10.85 -2.14
C TYR A 217 -17.28 10.15 -2.69
N THR A 218 -17.44 8.99 -3.34
CA THR A 218 -16.35 8.27 -4.01
C THR A 218 -15.64 9.17 -5.02
N LEU A 219 -16.38 9.81 -5.93
CA LEU A 219 -15.81 10.72 -6.93
C LEU A 219 -15.14 11.95 -6.28
N LEU A 220 -15.75 12.52 -5.24
CA LEU A 220 -15.18 13.64 -4.49
C LEU A 220 -13.82 13.26 -3.88
N VAL A 221 -13.74 12.12 -3.21
CA VAL A 221 -12.51 11.65 -2.56
C VAL A 221 -11.45 11.36 -3.62
N GLU A 222 -11.79 10.54 -4.62
CA GLU A 222 -10.83 10.03 -5.60
C GLU A 222 -10.35 11.09 -6.59
N LEU A 223 -11.19 12.04 -7.01
CA LEU A 223 -10.81 13.03 -8.03
C LEU A 223 -10.51 14.42 -7.48
N VAL A 224 -11.29 14.89 -6.51
CA VAL A 224 -11.22 16.29 -6.05
C VAL A 224 -10.32 16.45 -4.84
N LEU A 225 -10.47 15.58 -3.83
CA LEU A 225 -9.66 15.65 -2.60
C LEU A 225 -8.26 15.06 -2.80
N THR A 226 -8.12 14.08 -3.68
CA THR A 226 -6.84 13.39 -3.92
C THR A 226 -5.71 14.32 -4.40
N PRO A 227 -5.88 15.26 -5.34
CA PRO A 227 -4.86 16.27 -5.66
C PRO A 227 -4.42 17.12 -4.45
N LEU A 228 -5.26 17.25 -3.41
CA LEU A 228 -4.98 18.06 -2.24
C LEU A 228 -4.07 17.37 -1.21
N VAL A 229 -3.55 16.17 -1.49
CA VAL A 229 -2.55 15.49 -0.64
C VAL A 229 -1.25 16.30 -0.48
N TRP A 230 -0.93 17.16 -1.45
CA TRP A 230 0.19 18.11 -1.37
C TRP A 230 -0.19 19.47 -0.77
N GLY A 231 -1.44 19.63 -0.34
CA GLY A 231 -1.96 20.88 0.22
C GLY A 231 -1.39 21.23 1.62
N PRO A 232 -1.87 22.34 2.21
CA PRO A 232 -1.47 22.74 3.55
C PRO A 232 -1.97 21.73 4.58
N ARG A 233 -1.29 21.67 5.74
CA ARG A 233 -1.51 20.68 6.80
C ARG A 233 -2.98 20.45 7.16
N ARG A 234 -3.78 21.51 7.30
CA ARG A 234 -5.20 21.41 7.66
C ARG A 234 -6.01 20.69 6.59
N VAL A 235 -5.74 20.98 5.31
CA VAL A 235 -6.40 20.34 4.17
C VAL A 235 -6.00 18.87 4.10
N ARG A 236 -4.71 18.55 4.27
CA ARG A 236 -4.23 17.16 4.28
C ARG A 236 -4.94 16.29 5.34
N ARG A 237 -5.23 16.84 6.53
CA ARG A 237 -6.01 16.11 7.54
C ARG A 237 -7.42 15.77 7.06
N VAL A 238 -8.09 16.70 6.39
CA VAL A 238 -9.42 16.46 5.82
C VAL A 238 -9.34 15.38 4.75
N VAL A 239 -8.36 15.46 3.85
CA VAL A 239 -8.12 14.43 2.81
C VAL A 239 -7.87 13.06 3.43
N PHE A 240 -6.99 12.99 4.44
CA PHE A 240 -6.71 11.74 5.16
C PHE A 240 -7.97 11.15 5.79
N VAL A 241 -8.75 11.95 6.52
CA VAL A 241 -9.98 11.48 7.18
C VAL A 241 -11.00 11.01 6.14
N ALA A 242 -11.16 11.74 5.04
CA ALA A 242 -12.07 11.33 3.97
C ALA A 242 -11.62 10.03 3.30
N MET A 243 -10.35 9.90 2.92
CA MET A 243 -9.83 8.65 2.36
C MET A 243 -9.95 7.47 3.35
N ALA A 244 -9.61 7.68 4.62
CA ALA A 244 -9.70 6.63 5.64
C ALA A 244 -11.16 6.22 5.89
N ALA A 245 -12.10 7.15 5.94
CA ALA A 245 -13.52 6.86 6.09
C ALA A 245 -14.08 6.09 4.89
N MET A 246 -13.68 6.46 3.66
CA MET A 246 -14.02 5.72 2.45
C MET A 246 -13.50 4.27 2.54
N GLN A 247 -12.22 4.07 2.84
CA GLN A 247 -11.61 2.74 2.96
C GLN A 247 -12.24 1.90 4.10
N ALA A 248 -12.59 2.54 5.22
CA ALA A 248 -13.30 1.86 6.31
C ALA A 248 -14.70 1.41 5.88
N THR A 249 -15.42 2.24 5.11
CA THR A 249 -16.73 1.87 4.57
C THR A 249 -16.61 0.70 3.60
N ILE A 250 -15.63 0.72 2.69
CA ILE A 250 -15.36 -0.38 1.77
C ILE A 250 -15.03 -1.66 2.55
N LEU A 251 -14.16 -1.60 3.57
CA LEU A 251 -13.84 -2.77 4.41
C LEU A 251 -15.06 -3.33 5.16
N LEU A 252 -15.99 -2.46 5.54
CA LEU A 252 -17.22 -2.89 6.20
C LEU A 252 -18.14 -3.61 5.22
N THR A 253 -18.24 -3.17 3.98
CA THR A 253 -19.23 -3.67 3.00
C THR A 253 -18.69 -4.74 2.07
N ALA A 254 -17.38 -4.82 1.85
CA ALA A 254 -16.73 -5.75 0.93
C ALA A 254 -15.29 -6.10 1.37
N ASN A 255 -14.76 -7.21 0.85
CA ASN A 255 -13.41 -7.67 1.18
C ASN A 255 -12.53 -7.76 -0.06
N TYR A 256 -11.63 -6.78 -0.21
CA TYR A 256 -10.62 -6.70 -1.26
C TYR A 256 -9.26 -7.26 -0.82
N GLY A 257 -9.25 -8.20 0.13
CA GLY A 257 -8.02 -8.76 0.69
C GLY A 257 -7.15 -7.69 1.37
N PHE A 258 -5.84 -7.70 1.08
CA PHE A 258 -4.92 -6.75 1.70
C PHE A 258 -4.97 -5.33 1.10
N PHE A 259 -5.67 -5.13 -0.03
CA PHE A 259 -5.69 -3.86 -0.77
C PHE A 259 -6.12 -2.67 0.10
N ASN A 260 -7.29 -2.75 0.73
CA ASN A 260 -7.83 -1.64 1.54
C ASN A 260 -6.89 -1.29 2.70
N TYR A 261 -6.30 -2.30 3.33
CA TYR A 261 -5.34 -2.11 4.42
C TYR A 261 -4.07 -1.40 3.92
N LEU A 262 -3.58 -1.76 2.74
CA LEU A 262 -2.47 -1.08 2.08
C LEU A 262 -2.83 0.37 1.72
N SER A 263 -4.02 0.62 1.19
CA SER A 263 -4.50 1.97 0.87
C SER A 263 -4.55 2.87 2.10
N VAL A 264 -5.08 2.36 3.22
CA VAL A 264 -5.10 3.10 4.51
C VAL A 264 -3.68 3.33 5.03
N ALA A 265 -2.80 2.31 4.96
CA ALA A 265 -1.41 2.45 5.38
C ALA A 265 -0.69 3.53 4.56
N LEU A 266 -0.82 3.52 3.23
CA LEU A 266 -0.24 4.53 2.34
C LEU A 266 -0.76 5.93 2.67
N ALA A 267 -2.06 6.08 2.95
CA ALA A 267 -2.66 7.36 3.31
C ALA A 267 -2.04 7.99 4.57
N LEU A 268 -1.37 7.22 5.44
CA LEU A 268 -0.65 7.79 6.59
C LEU A 268 0.42 8.82 6.17
N PHE A 269 1.01 8.71 4.98
CA PHE A 269 1.99 9.69 4.48
C PHE A 269 1.42 11.09 4.26
N ILE A 270 0.09 11.20 4.11
CA ILE A 270 -0.62 12.49 4.05
C ILE A 270 -0.45 13.26 5.38
N LEU A 271 -0.34 12.54 6.49
CA LEU A 271 -0.09 13.10 7.82
C LEU A 271 1.40 13.41 8.03
N ASP A 272 1.69 14.10 9.14
CA ASP A 272 3.05 14.26 9.64
C ASP A 272 3.19 13.91 11.12
N ASP A 273 4.43 13.91 11.62
CA ASP A 273 4.73 13.48 12.99
C ASP A 273 3.97 14.29 14.05
N ARG A 274 3.65 15.58 13.82
CA ARG A 274 2.87 16.35 14.81
C ARG A 274 1.39 15.94 14.83
N ASP A 275 0.88 15.33 13.75
CA ASP A 275 -0.48 14.78 13.74
C ASP A 275 -0.55 13.53 14.63
N LEU A 276 0.47 12.68 14.51
CA LEU A 276 0.61 11.50 15.37
C LEU A 276 0.85 11.88 16.83
N ASP A 277 1.66 12.92 17.11
CA ASP A 277 1.85 13.43 18.47
C ASP A 277 0.54 13.92 19.09
N CYS A 278 -0.23 14.70 18.33
CA CYS A 278 -1.52 15.23 18.79
C CYS A 278 -2.51 14.10 19.06
N LEU A 279 -2.59 13.10 18.18
CA LEU A 279 -3.44 11.93 18.38
C LEU A 279 -3.01 11.13 19.61
N ALA A 280 -1.71 10.88 19.77
CA ALA A 280 -1.19 10.11 20.88
C ALA A 280 -1.41 10.83 22.23
N ALA A 281 -1.26 12.16 22.27
CA ALA A 281 -1.59 12.97 23.44
C ALA A 281 -3.09 12.90 23.79
N ARG A 282 -3.98 12.98 22.80
CA ARG A 282 -5.43 12.81 23.00
C ARG A 282 -5.81 11.43 23.53
N LEU A 283 -5.05 10.41 23.16
CA LEU A 283 -5.23 9.03 23.66
C LEU A 283 -4.54 8.78 25.01
N GLY A 284 -4.00 9.81 25.67
CA GLY A 284 -3.30 9.67 26.95
C GLY A 284 -1.96 8.92 26.87
N ARG A 285 -1.37 8.82 25.67
CA ARG A 285 -0.10 8.11 25.41
C ARG A 285 0.91 9.04 24.73
N PRO A 286 1.39 10.11 25.38
CA PRO A 286 2.32 11.05 24.76
C PRO A 286 3.58 10.34 24.28
N LEU A 287 3.92 10.53 23.00
CA LEU A 287 5.11 9.93 22.40
C LEU A 287 6.35 10.69 22.88
N ARG A 288 7.47 9.98 23.06
CA ARG A 288 8.75 10.61 23.43
C ARG A 288 9.13 11.67 22.39
N PRO A 289 9.68 12.83 22.81
CA PRO A 289 10.11 13.88 21.89
C PRO A 289 11.10 13.33 20.88
N SER A 290 10.92 13.67 19.61
CA SER A 290 11.93 13.39 18.59
C SER A 290 13.23 14.12 18.97
N PRO A 291 14.41 13.48 18.86
CA PRO A 291 15.67 14.15 19.15
C PRO A 291 15.81 15.41 18.27
N PRO A 292 16.50 16.45 18.75
CA PRO A 292 16.70 17.68 18.00
C PRO A 292 17.31 17.37 16.63
N ARG A 293 16.79 18.01 15.58
CA ARG A 293 17.33 17.86 14.22
C ARG A 293 18.78 18.32 14.24
N VAL A 294 19.71 17.40 14.03
CA VAL A 294 21.09 17.77 13.75
C VAL A 294 21.07 18.49 12.40
N PRO A 295 21.48 19.78 12.32
CA PRO A 295 21.54 20.49 11.06
C PRO A 295 22.44 19.68 10.11
N SER A 296 21.91 19.28 8.96
CA SER A 296 22.73 18.68 7.91
C SER A 296 23.81 19.71 7.56
N ARG A 297 25.09 19.32 7.65
CA ARG A 297 26.25 20.16 7.29
C ARG A 297 26.29 20.58 5.81
N VAL A 298 25.24 20.31 5.03
CA VAL A 298 25.13 20.63 3.59
C VAL A 298 24.52 22.03 3.38
N ARG A 299 24.87 22.99 4.24
CA ARG A 299 24.57 24.41 4.04
C ARG A 299 25.88 25.20 4.02
N THR A 300 26.79 24.80 3.13
CA THR A 300 27.93 25.61 2.72
C THR A 300 28.27 25.19 1.30
N VAL A 301 28.59 26.18 0.46
CA VAL A 301 28.83 26.16 -0.98
C VAL A 301 27.58 26.50 -1.81
N LEU A 302 27.71 27.60 -2.57
CA LEU A 302 26.76 28.34 -3.40
C LEU A 302 26.05 29.51 -2.69
N LEU A 303 26.89 30.45 -2.20
CA LEU A 303 26.77 31.86 -2.60
C LEU A 303 27.50 32.02 -3.93
#